data_AF-E8X7H4-F1
#
_entry.id   AF-E8X7H4-F1
#
_cell.length_a   1.000
_cell.length_b   1.000
_cell.length_c   1.000
_cell.angle_alpha   90.00
_cell.angle_beta   90.00
_cell.angle_gamma   90.00
#
_symmetry.space_group_name_H-M   'P 1'
#
loop_
_entity.id
_entity.type
_entity.pdbx_description
1 polymer ?
#
loop_
_entity_poly.entity_id
_entity_poly.type
_entity_poly.pdbx_seq_one_letter_code
_entity_poly.pdbx_strand_id
1 'polypeptide(L)'
;MWCWRCKSEMPMLSEDEFSSVQALYSGGIKATKEFRQKWGIALEGVPIDDLFRPVRTRYEELTSMKDCHQNAIMHHRISLYGPPCEQCGKPLRTPKAKLCGACMHPKSEG
;
A
#
# COMPACT_ATOMS: atom_id res chain seq x y z
N MET A 1 0.94 8.72 8.52
CA MET A 1 1.20 7.55 9.40
C MET A 1 2.40 6.81 8.84
N TRP A 2 3.31 6.37 9.71
CA TRP A 2 4.53 5.68 9.29
C TRP A 2 4.25 4.38 8.53
N CYS A 3 4.75 4.26 7.31
CA CYS A 3 4.76 3.01 6.57
C CYS A 3 6.09 2.27 6.79
N TRP A 4 6.02 1.04 7.32
CA TRP A 4 7.21 0.23 7.59
C TRP A 4 7.97 -0.22 6.35
N ARG A 5 7.29 -0.32 5.19
CA ARG A 5 7.92 -0.72 3.92
C ARG A 5 8.59 0.46 3.22
N CYS A 6 7.93 1.63 3.18
CA CYS A 6 8.53 2.86 2.65
C CYS A 6 9.57 3.50 3.57
N LYS A 7 9.49 3.25 4.89
CA LYS A 7 10.28 3.93 5.91
C LYS A 7 10.08 5.47 5.88
N SER A 8 8.84 5.90 5.70
CA SER A 8 8.44 7.30 5.66
C SER A 8 7.00 7.47 6.16
N GLU A 9 6.62 8.72 6.44
CA GLU A 9 5.22 9.08 6.67
C GLU A 9 4.46 9.05 5.36
N MET A 10 3.38 8.25 5.31
CA MET A 10 2.51 8.14 4.13
C MET A 10 1.05 8.40 4.52
N PRO A 11 0.24 8.97 3.61
CA PRO A 11 -1.19 8.99 3.78
C PRO A 11 -1.72 7.56 3.64
N MET A 12 -2.36 7.09 4.70
CA MET A 12 -2.90 5.73 4.78
C MET A 12 -4.38 5.79 4.49
N LEU A 13 -4.86 4.84 3.68
CA LEU A 13 -6.24 4.74 3.29
C LEU A 13 -7.05 4.00 4.36
N SER A 14 -8.28 4.47 4.57
CA SER A 14 -9.34 3.69 5.20
C SER A 14 -9.70 2.45 4.36
N GLU A 15 -10.54 1.58 4.91
CA GLU A 15 -10.95 0.35 4.22
C GLU A 15 -11.73 0.60 2.93
N ASP A 16 -12.63 1.58 2.93
CA ASP A 16 -13.46 1.91 1.77
C ASP A 16 -12.60 2.55 0.67
N GLU A 17 -11.72 3.48 1.04
CA GLU A 17 -10.76 4.10 0.13
C GLU A 17 -9.83 3.06 -0.49
N PHE A 18 -9.25 2.19 0.36
CA PHE A 18 -8.35 1.13 -0.09
C PHE A 18 -9.06 0.15 -1.03
N SER A 19 -10.31 -0.21 -0.75
CA SER A 19 -11.09 -1.11 -1.60
C SER A 19 -11.20 -0.58 -3.03
N SER A 20 -11.42 0.74 -3.19
CA SER A 20 -11.47 1.37 -4.53
C SER A 20 -10.13 1.27 -5.27
N VAL A 21 -9.01 1.45 -4.57
CA VAL A 21 -7.66 1.36 -5.15
C VAL A 21 -7.28 -0.10 -5.45
N GLN A 22 -7.64 -1.03 -4.57
CA GLN A 22 -7.36 -2.47 -4.71
C GLN A 22 -8.09 -3.07 -5.91
N ALA A 23 -9.32 -2.64 -6.19
CA ALA A 23 -10.06 -3.06 -7.38
C ALA A 23 -9.30 -2.68 -8.67
N LEU A 24 -8.80 -1.43 -8.75
CA LEU A 24 -7.99 -0.96 -9.88
C LEU A 24 -6.66 -1.71 -9.98
N TYR A 25 -5.99 -1.98 -8.85
CA TYR A 25 -4.76 -2.76 -8.81
C TYR A 25 -4.97 -4.17 -9.36
N SER A 26 -6.05 -4.82 -8.93
CA SER A 26 -6.44 -6.15 -9.42
C SER A 26 -6.73 -6.12 -10.93
N GLY A 27 -7.36 -5.04 -11.42
CA GLY A 27 -7.54 -4.78 -12.85
C GLY A 27 -6.23 -4.67 -13.61
N GLY A 28 -5.24 -3.91 -13.10
CA GLY A 28 -3.91 -3.78 -13.70
C GLY A 28 -3.14 -5.10 -13.79
N ILE A 29 -3.23 -5.94 -12.74
CA ILE A 29 -2.64 -7.30 -12.73
C ILE A 29 -3.29 -8.18 -13.80
N LYS A 30 -4.63 -8.17 -13.88
CA LYS A 30 -5.37 -8.92 -14.90
C LYS A 30 -4.99 -8.47 -16.32
N ALA A 31 -5.00 -7.16 -16.57
CA ALA A 31 -4.64 -6.59 -17.86
C ALA A 31 -3.18 -6.91 -18.26
N THR A 32 -2.26 -6.91 -17.29
CA THR A 32 -0.86 -7.32 -17.51
C THR A 32 -0.78 -8.77 -18.00
N LYS A 33 -1.51 -9.68 -17.34
CA LYS A 33 -1.55 -11.10 -17.74
C LYS A 33 -2.14 -11.29 -19.13
N GLU A 34 -3.26 -10.62 -19.41
CA GLU A 34 -3.94 -10.69 -20.71
C GLU A 34 -3.08 -10.11 -21.83
N PHE A 35 -2.37 -8.99 -21.59
CA PHE A 35 -1.47 -8.38 -22.56
C PHE A 35 -0.32 -9.33 -22.92
N ARG A 36 0.32 -9.93 -21.91
CA ARG A 36 1.38 -10.93 -22.13
C ARG A 36 0.89 -12.12 -22.94
N GLN A 37 -0.29 -12.65 -22.62
CA GLN A 37 -0.87 -13.78 -23.33
C GLN A 37 -1.24 -13.43 -24.78
N LYS A 38 -1.84 -12.25 -25.00
CA LYS A 38 -2.27 -11.79 -26.33
C LYS A 38 -1.10 -11.60 -27.29
N TRP A 39 0.01 -11.08 -26.80
CA TRP A 39 1.16 -10.72 -27.64
C TRP A 39 2.33 -11.70 -27.54
N GLY A 40 2.26 -12.70 -26.65
CA GLY A 40 3.32 -13.69 -26.46
C GLY A 40 4.63 -13.09 -25.92
N ILE A 41 4.56 -11.98 -25.18
CA ILE A 41 5.74 -11.24 -24.71
C ILE A 41 6.05 -11.47 -23.23
N ALA A 42 7.32 -11.23 -22.88
CA ALA A 42 7.79 -11.18 -21.51
C ALA A 42 7.28 -9.93 -20.76
N LEU A 43 7.50 -9.87 -19.44
CA LEU A 43 6.96 -8.81 -18.60
C LEU A 43 7.56 -7.44 -18.94
N GLU A 44 8.81 -7.42 -19.39
CA GLU A 44 9.60 -6.24 -19.73
C GLU A 44 8.98 -5.46 -20.90
N GLY A 45 8.23 -6.14 -21.79
CA GLY A 45 7.54 -5.51 -22.91
C GLY A 45 6.12 -5.03 -22.60
N VAL A 46 5.65 -5.21 -21.36
CA VAL A 46 4.30 -4.77 -20.97
C VAL A 46 4.33 -3.29 -20.59
N PRO A 47 3.36 -2.47 -21.03
CA PRO A 47 3.25 -1.07 -20.63
C PRO A 47 2.69 -0.95 -19.20
N ILE A 48 3.47 -1.38 -18.19
CA ILE A 48 3.05 -1.43 -16.77
C ILE A 48 2.61 -0.05 -16.28
N ASP A 49 3.30 1.01 -16.68
CA ASP A 49 2.96 2.36 -16.24
C ASP A 49 1.57 2.80 -16.70
N ASP A 50 1.16 2.43 -17.92
CA ASP A 50 -0.19 2.70 -18.42
C ASP A 50 -1.23 1.85 -17.71
N LEU A 51 -0.97 0.55 -17.56
CA LEU A 51 -1.91 -0.39 -16.96
C LEU A 51 -2.18 -0.09 -15.47
N PHE A 52 -1.21 0.47 -14.77
CA PHE A 52 -1.33 0.83 -13.35
C PHE A 52 -1.54 2.33 -13.10
N ARG A 53 -1.59 3.18 -14.14
CA ARG A 53 -1.91 4.61 -14.01
C ARG A 53 -3.20 4.84 -13.21
N PRO A 54 -4.32 4.11 -13.43
CA PRO A 54 -5.54 4.32 -12.65
C PRO A 54 -5.35 4.16 -11.13
N VAL A 55 -4.47 3.23 -10.71
CA VAL A 55 -4.15 3.00 -9.29
C VAL A 55 -3.48 4.24 -8.68
N ARG A 56 -2.48 4.79 -9.38
CA ARG A 56 -1.73 5.96 -8.94
C ARG A 56 -2.62 7.21 -8.92
N THR A 57 -3.40 7.41 -9.98
CA THR A 57 -4.36 8.52 -10.07
C THR A 57 -5.38 8.47 -8.92
N ARG A 58 -5.97 7.30 -8.65
CA ARG A 58 -6.96 7.19 -7.56
C ARG A 58 -6.34 7.46 -6.19
N TYR A 59 -5.12 7.00 -5.96
CA TYR A 59 -4.40 7.29 -4.72
C TYR A 59 -4.08 8.79 -4.57
N GLU A 60 -3.65 9.44 -5.66
CA GLU A 60 -3.41 10.89 -5.69
C GLU A 60 -4.70 11.67 -5.42
N GLU A 61 -5.83 11.32 -6.01
CA GLU A 61 -7.13 11.96 -5.75
C GLU A 61 -7.53 11.89 -4.27
N LEU A 62 -7.31 10.74 -3.64
CA LEU A 62 -7.68 10.50 -2.24
C LEU A 62 -6.74 11.20 -1.25
N THR A 63 -5.47 11.38 -1.61
CA THR A 63 -4.42 11.74 -0.64
C THR A 63 -3.63 12.98 -1.00
N SER A 64 -3.82 13.53 -2.20
CA SER A 64 -2.97 14.55 -2.84
C SER A 64 -1.49 14.16 -3.00
N MET A 65 -1.10 12.91 -2.69
CA MET A 65 0.27 12.44 -2.84
C MET A 65 0.52 11.96 -4.28
N LYS A 66 1.44 12.65 -4.94
CA LYS A 66 1.89 12.35 -6.31
C LYS A 66 2.98 11.30 -6.35
N ASP A 67 3.22 10.75 -7.53
CA ASP A 67 4.38 9.92 -7.85
C ASP A 67 4.57 8.68 -6.96
N CYS A 68 3.48 8.21 -6.33
CA CYS A 68 3.51 7.03 -5.49
C CYS A 68 3.41 5.76 -6.35
N HIS A 69 4.40 4.88 -6.25
CA HIS A 69 4.44 3.66 -7.03
C HIS A 69 3.29 2.70 -6.65
N GLN A 70 2.62 2.12 -7.64
CA GLN A 70 1.43 1.25 -7.45
C GLN A 70 1.63 0.13 -6.43
N ASN A 71 2.80 -0.50 -6.41
CA ASN A 71 3.08 -1.58 -5.45
C ASN A 71 3.27 -1.05 -4.02
N ALA A 72 3.72 0.21 -3.86
CA ALA A 72 3.83 0.83 -2.55
C ALA A 72 2.44 1.15 -1.98
N ILE A 73 1.53 1.64 -2.82
CA ILE A 73 0.16 1.97 -2.42
C ILE A 73 -0.55 0.77 -1.74
N MET A 74 -0.21 -0.47 -2.14
CA MET A 74 -0.80 -1.69 -1.56
C MET A 74 -0.48 -1.95 -0.09
N HIS A 75 0.46 -1.23 0.50
CA HIS A 75 0.70 -1.25 1.94
C HIS A 75 0.35 0.07 2.65
N HIS A 76 -0.38 0.97 1.97
CA HIS A 76 -0.91 2.21 2.53
C HIS A 76 -2.36 2.05 3.01
N ARG A 77 -2.61 1.06 3.87
CA ARG A 77 -3.94 0.72 4.40
C ARG A 77 -3.88 0.70 5.92
N ILE A 78 -4.77 1.43 6.58
CA ILE A 78 -4.75 1.60 8.05
C ILE A 78 -4.84 0.25 8.77
N SER A 79 -5.75 -0.64 8.36
CA SER A 79 -5.98 -1.93 9.04
C SER A 79 -4.79 -2.91 8.99
N LEU A 80 -3.79 -2.67 8.14
CA LEU A 80 -2.56 -3.46 8.12
C LEU A 80 -1.71 -3.23 9.38
N TYR A 81 -1.92 -2.11 10.07
CA TYR A 81 -1.11 -1.70 11.20
C TYR A 81 -1.90 -1.78 12.50
N GLY A 82 -1.17 -1.94 13.60
CA GLY A 82 -1.75 -1.85 14.94
C GLY A 82 -1.82 -0.41 15.44
N PRO A 83 -2.30 -0.22 16.69
CA PRO A 83 -2.35 1.09 17.31
C PRO A 83 -0.96 1.76 17.36
N PRO A 84 -0.89 3.09 17.54
CA PRO A 84 0.38 3.77 17.77
C PRO A 84 1.05 3.23 19.05
N CYS A 85 2.37 3.12 19.01
CA CYS A 85 3.17 2.77 20.17
C CYS A 85 3.07 3.87 21.24
N GLU A 86 2.79 3.48 22.48
CA GLU A 86 2.65 4.41 23.62
C GLU A 86 3.94 5.17 23.93
N GLN A 87 5.11 4.62 23.57
CA GLN A 87 6.39 5.29 23.80
C GLN A 87 6.83 6.20 22.64
N CYS A 88 6.72 5.75 21.38
CA CYS A 88 7.30 6.47 20.24
C CYS A 88 6.29 6.97 19.19
N GLY A 89 4.99 6.71 19.39
CA GLY A 89 3.90 7.13 18.51
C GLY A 89 3.80 6.39 17.18
N LYS A 90 4.83 5.65 16.74
CA LYS A 90 4.78 4.91 15.47
C LYS A 90 3.76 3.76 15.55
N PRO A 91 2.97 3.52 14.49
CA PRO A 91 2.01 2.42 14.43
C PRO A 91 2.74 1.08 14.58
N LEU A 92 2.16 0.17 15.36
CA LEU A 92 2.68 -1.19 15.45
C LEU A 92 2.63 -1.88 14.07
N ARG A 93 3.63 -2.75 13.78
CA ARG A 93 3.80 -3.35 12.43
C ARG A 93 2.58 -4.15 11.95
N THR A 94 1.81 -4.70 12.88
CA THR A 94 0.54 -5.39 12.62
C THR A 94 -0.41 -5.18 13.81
N PRO A 95 -1.72 -5.40 13.66
CA PRO A 95 -2.68 -5.36 14.78
C PRO A 95 -2.33 -6.30 15.94
N LYS A 96 -1.67 -7.42 15.63
CA LYS A 96 -1.30 -8.49 16.57
C LYS A 96 0.12 -8.32 17.15
N ALA A 97 0.86 -7.28 16.79
CA ALA A 97 2.22 -7.10 17.26
C ALA A 97 2.24 -6.88 18.80
N LYS A 98 3.13 -7.61 19.48
CA LYS A 98 3.35 -7.49 20.93
C LYS A 98 4.46 -6.50 21.31
N LEU A 99 5.19 -5.99 20.31
CA LEU A 99 6.37 -5.15 20.49
C LEU A 99 6.42 -4.09 19.39
N CYS A 100 6.86 -2.87 19.74
CA CYS A 100 7.10 -1.81 18.78
C CYS A 100 8.31 -2.14 17.90
N GLY A 101 8.12 -2.14 16.58
CA GLY A 101 9.20 -2.42 15.62
C GLY A 101 10.22 -1.29 15.43
N ALA A 102 10.12 -0.18 16.18
CA ALA A 102 11.02 0.98 16.13
C ALA A 102 11.82 1.15 17.43
N CYS A 103 11.16 1.14 18.59
CA CYS A 103 11.80 1.37 19.88
C CYS A 103 11.82 0.14 20.80
N MET A 104 11.27 -1.00 20.36
CA MET A 104 11.20 -2.24 21.15
C MET A 104 10.35 -2.12 22.44
N HIS A 105 9.51 -1.09 22.58
CA HIS A 105 8.55 -1.01 23.68
C HIS A 105 7.48 -2.12 23.56
N PRO A 106 7.19 -2.87 24.63
CA PRO A 106 6.07 -3.82 24.65
C PRO A 106 4.75 -3.11 24.37
N LYS A 107 3.82 -3.79 23.67
CA LYS A 107 2.44 -3.33 23.61
C LYS A 107 1.81 -3.61 24.98
N SER A 108 1.23 -2.60 25.62
CA SER A 108 0.45 -2.78 26.84
C SER A 108 -0.65 -3.82 26.61
N GLU A 109 -0.79 -4.76 27.54
CA GLU A 109 -1.91 -5.71 27.52
C GLU A 109 -3.17 -4.93 27.89
N GLY A 110 -4.20 -5.02 27.03
CA GLY A 110 -5.51 -4.44 27.25
C GLY A 110 -6.56 -5.53 27.38
#